data_AF-A0A374A7Z1-F1
#
_entry.id   AF-A0A374A7Z1-F1
#
_cell.length_a   1.000
_cell.length_b   1.000
_cell.length_c   1.000
_cell.angle_alpha   90.00
_cell.angle_beta   90.00
_cell.angle_gamma   90.00
#
_symmetry.space_group_name_H-M   'P 1'
#
loop_
_entity.id
_entity.type
_entity.pdbx_description
1 polymer ?
#
loop_
_entity_poly.entity_id
_entity_poly.type
_entity_poly.pdbx_seq_one_letter_code
_entity_poly.pdbx_strand_id
1 'polypeptide(L)'
;MRIQEKQKALEQEVIANLCAIPKMPENMLPHTVYVEEEGEDGYGHGIPVYTMYRLEEIRTDGSCTLYNAESRERFTCRHLHEINMDWLVTVWERYLELCVEQDIWKGNAVAFLKDRTGKPEEEIISFVETSWDKCQAYTDNLKAFLGEDKDREIWIFSFPLDEFERDVPAGKIIVDYENNPATRVEKMTPLEFTANINDECFDDRNNWVRAIELPKQE
;
A
#
# COMPACT_ATOMS: atom_id res chain seq x y z
N MET A 1 0.19 -16.84 -4.05
CA MET A 1 1.42 -16.19 -4.54
C MET A 1 2.62 -17.00 -4.08
N ARG A 2 3.51 -17.38 -5.00
CA ARG A 2 4.76 -18.09 -4.69
C ARG A 2 5.73 -17.16 -3.97
N ILE A 3 6.73 -17.69 -3.28
CA ILE A 3 7.68 -16.89 -2.50
C ILE A 3 8.41 -15.85 -3.38
N GLN A 4 8.88 -16.26 -4.56
CA GLN A 4 9.55 -15.37 -5.51
C GLN A 4 8.65 -14.21 -5.98
N GLU A 5 7.36 -14.49 -6.21
CA GLU A 5 6.39 -13.45 -6.60
C GLU A 5 6.17 -12.45 -5.46
N LYS A 6 6.12 -12.91 -4.20
CA LYS A 6 6.02 -12.04 -3.02
C LYS A 6 7.24 -11.13 -2.87
N GLN A 7 8.44 -11.70 -3.02
CA GLN A 7 9.69 -10.94 -2.96
C GLN A 7 9.74 -9.86 -4.04
N LYS A 8 9.39 -10.22 -5.28
CA LYS A 8 9.33 -9.26 -6.39
C LYS A 8 8.29 -8.16 -6.16
N ALA A 9 7.12 -8.49 -5.60
CA ALA A 9 6.11 -7.49 -5.27
C ALA A 9 6.64 -6.47 -4.24
N LEU A 10 7.32 -6.95 -3.19
CA LEU A 10 7.90 -6.10 -2.15
C LEU A 10 9.05 -5.25 -2.69
N GLU A 11 9.92 -5.80 -3.55
CA GLU A 11 10.95 -5.03 -4.24
C GLU A 11 10.35 -3.88 -5.07
N GLN A 12 9.33 -4.17 -5.88
CA GLN A 12 8.67 -3.16 -6.69
C GLN A 12 7.98 -2.10 -5.84
N GLU A 13 7.44 -2.46 -4.68
CA GLU A 13 6.88 -1.51 -3.72
C GLU A 13 7.95 -0.54 -3.20
N VAL A 14 9.11 -1.05 -2.76
CA VAL A 14 10.22 -0.19 -2.29
C VAL A 14 10.70 0.74 -3.40
N ILE A 15 10.89 0.23 -4.62
CA ILE A 15 11.27 1.03 -5.79
C ILE A 15 10.24 2.11 -6.09
N ALA A 16 8.95 1.77 -6.08
CA ALA A 16 7.88 2.73 -6.32
C ALA A 16 7.88 3.87 -5.29
N ASN A 17 8.16 3.56 -4.02
CA ASN A 17 8.30 4.54 -2.96
C ASN A 17 9.51 5.47 -3.19
N LEU A 18 10.69 4.92 -3.51
CA LEU A 18 11.90 5.70 -3.82
C LEU A 18 11.71 6.61 -5.04
N CYS A 19 11.08 6.11 -6.10
CA CYS A 19 10.79 6.88 -7.31
C CYS A 19 9.75 8.00 -7.08
N ALA A 20 8.92 7.88 -6.05
CA ALA A 20 7.86 8.82 -5.74
C ALA A 20 8.28 9.91 -4.73
N ILE A 21 9.55 9.95 -4.32
CA ILE A 21 10.08 10.96 -3.40
C ILE A 21 9.93 12.36 -4.04
N PRO A 22 9.12 13.27 -3.47
CA PRO A 22 8.89 14.59 -4.08
C PRO A 22 10.07 15.53 -3.92
N LYS A 23 10.66 15.58 -2.72
CA LYS A 23 11.85 16.38 -2.41
C LYS A 23 12.86 15.51 -1.68
N MET A 24 14.04 15.39 -2.26
CA MET A 24 15.15 14.65 -1.66
C MET A 24 15.70 15.42 -0.44
N PRO A 25 15.88 14.78 0.73
CA PRO A 25 16.56 15.39 1.86
C PRO A 25 18.03 15.66 1.57
N GLU A 26 18.61 16.64 2.25
CA GLU A 26 20.05 16.88 2.21
C GLU A 26 20.82 15.67 2.76
N ASN A 27 21.97 15.37 2.16
CA ASN A 27 22.84 14.24 2.55
C ASN A 27 22.22 12.84 2.41
N MET A 28 21.11 12.68 1.67
CA MET A 28 20.54 11.37 1.34
C MET A 28 21.44 10.62 0.34
N LEU A 29 21.89 11.31 -0.71
CA LEU A 29 22.84 10.80 -1.71
C LEU A 29 24.16 11.60 -1.68
N PRO A 30 25.30 10.99 -2.05
CA PRO A 30 25.43 9.60 -2.46
C PRO A 30 25.32 8.60 -1.29
N HIS A 31 24.76 7.41 -1.54
CA HIS A 31 24.62 6.34 -0.55
C HIS A 31 25.31 5.05 -1.02
N THR A 32 25.91 4.29 -0.11
CA THR A 32 26.53 3.00 -0.45
C THR A 32 25.44 1.95 -0.69
N VAL A 33 25.54 1.20 -1.79
CA VAL A 33 24.63 0.10 -2.13
C VAL A 33 25.42 -1.05 -2.74
N TYR A 34 24.85 -2.26 -2.73
CA TYR A 34 25.42 -3.41 -3.41
C TYR A 34 24.48 -3.91 -4.51
N VAL A 35 25.07 -4.30 -5.62
CA VAL A 35 24.40 -4.92 -6.78
C VAL A 35 24.88 -6.36 -6.88
N GLU A 36 23.95 -7.30 -7.09
CA GLU A 36 24.28 -8.69 -7.39
C GLU A 36 24.60 -8.81 -8.89
N GLU A 37 25.83 -9.15 -9.22
CA GLU A 37 26.34 -9.30 -10.59
C GLU A 37 26.90 -10.71 -10.79
N GLU A 38 26.95 -11.18 -12.04
CA GLU A 38 27.60 -12.45 -12.37
C GLU A 38 29.12 -12.23 -12.50
N GLY A 39 29.89 -12.87 -11.62
CA GLY A 39 31.33 -13.02 -11.74
C GLY A 39 31.71 -14.45 -12.17
N GLU A 40 33.00 -14.72 -12.27
CA GLU A 40 33.54 -16.05 -12.57
C GLU A 40 34.34 -16.61 -11.39
N ASP A 41 34.16 -17.89 -11.09
CA ASP A 41 35.04 -18.60 -10.17
C ASP A 41 36.41 -18.93 -10.81
N GLY A 42 37.32 -19.54 -10.05
CA GLY A 42 38.65 -19.93 -10.54
C GLY A 42 38.64 -20.98 -11.67
N TYR A 43 37.48 -21.51 -12.03
CA TYR A 43 37.25 -22.47 -13.11
C TYR A 43 36.43 -21.86 -14.28
N GLY A 44 36.07 -20.57 -14.21
CA GLY A 44 35.27 -19.88 -15.24
C GLY A 44 33.77 -20.14 -15.15
N HIS A 45 33.27 -20.66 -14.02
CA HIS A 45 31.82 -20.82 -13.79
C HIS A 45 31.22 -19.55 -13.19
N GLY A 46 30.03 -19.18 -13.65
CA GLY A 46 29.28 -18.04 -13.12
C GLY A 46 28.97 -18.18 -11.63
N ILE A 47 29.34 -17.17 -10.84
CA ILE A 47 29.00 -17.05 -9.41
C ILE A 47 28.39 -15.67 -9.13
N PRO A 48 27.44 -15.55 -8.18
CA PRO A 48 26.96 -14.24 -7.76
C PRO A 48 28.06 -13.50 -7.00
N VAL A 49 28.30 -12.25 -7.38
CA VAL A 49 29.24 -11.34 -6.75
C VAL A 49 28.50 -10.06 -6.38
N TYR A 50 28.68 -9.60 -5.14
CA TYR A 50 28.11 -8.33 -4.69
C TYR A 50 29.11 -7.20 -4.91
N THR A 51 28.87 -6.39 -5.94
CA THR A 51 29.71 -5.24 -6.27
C THR A 51 29.20 -4.00 -5.52
N MET A 52 30.10 -3.32 -4.82
CA MET A 52 29.79 -2.10 -4.07
C MET A 52 29.76 -0.88 -5.01
N TYR A 53 28.68 -0.10 -4.94
CA TYR A 53 28.52 1.16 -5.66
C TYR A 53 28.12 2.30 -4.72
N ARG A 54 28.34 3.54 -5.17
CA ARG A 54 27.67 4.72 -4.64
C ARG A 54 26.48 5.06 -5.52
N LEU A 55 25.27 4.99 -4.98
CA LEU A 55 24.06 5.51 -5.59
C LEU A 55 24.11 7.04 -5.53
N GLU A 56 24.22 7.71 -6.67
CA GLU A 56 24.37 9.16 -6.77
C GLU A 56 23.07 9.87 -7.17
N GLU A 57 22.16 9.18 -7.86
CA GLU A 57 20.90 9.75 -8.37
C GLU A 57 19.82 8.67 -8.47
N ILE A 58 18.58 9.04 -8.14
CA ILE A 58 17.37 8.23 -8.34
C ILE A 58 16.42 9.02 -9.22
N ARG A 59 15.86 8.39 -10.25
CA ARG A 59 14.90 9.02 -11.17
C ARG A 59 13.53 8.39 -11.06
N THR A 60 12.51 9.15 -11.45
CA THR A 60 11.09 8.76 -11.34
C THR A 60 10.72 7.54 -12.20
N ASP A 61 11.51 7.23 -13.23
CA ASP A 61 11.32 6.06 -14.10
C ASP A 61 12.00 4.78 -13.57
N GLY A 62 12.63 4.84 -12.39
CA GLY A 62 13.37 3.74 -11.79
C GLY A 62 14.80 3.56 -12.31
N SER A 63 15.27 4.43 -13.22
CA SER A 63 16.69 4.51 -13.53
C SER A 63 17.47 5.23 -12.42
N CYS A 64 18.75 4.91 -12.31
CA CYS A 64 19.63 5.48 -11.30
C CYS A 64 21.06 5.69 -11.85
N THR A 65 21.83 6.49 -11.12
CA THR A 65 23.27 6.65 -11.36
C THR A 65 24.05 5.91 -10.29
N LEU A 66 24.88 4.95 -10.71
CA LEU A 66 25.79 4.20 -9.84
C LEU A 66 27.25 4.58 -10.15
N TYR A 67 28.02 4.89 -9.13
CA TYR A 67 29.46 5.14 -9.23
C TYR A 67 30.25 4.02 -8.57
N ASN A 68 31.13 3.37 -9.34
CA ASN A 68 32.06 2.38 -8.82
C ASN A 68 33.37 3.07 -8.43
N ALA A 69 33.72 3.02 -7.14
CA ALA A 69 34.92 3.70 -6.65
C ALA A 69 36.23 2.99 -7.07
N GLU A 70 36.18 1.69 -7.33
CA GLU A 70 37.33 0.87 -7.73
C GLU A 70 37.67 1.10 -9.21
N SER A 71 36.68 0.95 -10.10
CA SER A 71 36.88 1.18 -11.54
C SER A 71 36.85 2.67 -11.91
N ARG A 72 36.33 3.53 -11.02
CA ARG A 72 36.06 4.96 -11.25
C ARG A 72 35.04 5.24 -12.35
N GLU A 73 34.25 4.23 -12.71
CA GLU A 73 33.21 4.35 -13.70
C GLU A 73 31.91 4.87 -13.09
N ARG A 74 31.19 5.68 -13.87
CA ARG A 74 29.88 6.19 -13.55
C ARG A 74 28.87 5.67 -14.56
N PHE A 75 27.92 4.88 -14.08
CA PHE A 75 26.87 4.28 -14.87
C PHE A 75 25.58 5.07 -14.67
N THR A 76 25.19 5.89 -15.65
CA THR A 76 24.04 6.81 -15.53
C THR A 76 22.70 6.19 -15.94
N CYS A 77 22.72 4.95 -16.45
CA CYS A 77 21.56 4.25 -17.02
C CYS A 77 21.32 2.86 -16.38
N ARG A 78 21.74 2.67 -15.14
CA ARG A 78 21.39 1.46 -14.36
C ARG A 78 19.97 1.60 -13.82
N HIS A 79 19.43 0.53 -13.27
CA HIS A 79 18.10 0.52 -12.67
C HIS A 79 18.13 0.12 -11.20
N LEU A 80 17.16 0.63 -10.43
CA LEU A 80 17.04 0.31 -9.00
C LEU A 80 16.81 -1.18 -8.72
N HIS A 81 16.14 -1.90 -9.61
CA HIS A 81 15.90 -3.35 -9.46
C HIS A 81 17.17 -4.21 -9.57
N GLU A 82 18.31 -3.62 -9.96
CA GLU A 82 19.60 -4.29 -9.95
C GLU A 82 20.25 -4.23 -8.54
N ILE A 83 19.85 -3.26 -7.71
CA ILE A 83 20.35 -3.10 -6.36
C ILE A 83 19.73 -4.19 -5.48
N ASN A 84 20.56 -4.82 -4.66
CA ASN A 84 20.10 -5.81 -3.69
C ASN A 84 19.02 -5.21 -2.77
N MET A 85 17.97 -5.99 -2.55
CA MET A 85 16.77 -5.55 -1.84
C MET A 85 17.03 -4.96 -0.45
N ASP A 86 17.97 -5.53 0.32
CA ASP A 86 18.29 -5.04 1.67
C ASP A 86 18.85 -3.60 1.61
N TRP A 87 19.58 -3.27 0.54
CA TRP A 87 20.11 -1.94 0.31
C TRP A 87 19.05 -0.96 -0.21
N LEU A 88 18.06 -1.42 -0.98
CA LEU A 88 16.90 -0.60 -1.34
C LEU A 88 16.10 -0.20 -0.07
N VAL A 89 15.88 -1.15 0.84
CA VAL A 89 15.22 -0.90 2.13
C VAL A 89 16.04 0.07 2.97
N THR A 90 17.36 -0.14 3.07
CA THR A 90 18.27 0.76 3.80
C THR A 90 18.19 2.20 3.29
N VAL A 91 18.17 2.40 1.96
CA VAL A 91 18.05 3.73 1.36
C VAL A 91 16.68 4.36 1.66
N TRP A 92 15.60 3.56 1.65
CA TRP A 92 14.26 4.02 2.00
C TRP A 92 14.14 4.43 3.47
N GLU A 93 14.62 3.60 4.39
CA GLU A 93 14.62 3.91 5.83
C GLU A 93 15.44 5.16 6.13
N ARG A 94 16.61 5.29 5.49
CA ARG A 94 17.43 6.50 5.60
C ARG A 94 16.71 7.75 5.13
N TYR A 95 15.91 7.65 4.07
CA TYR A 95 15.05 8.74 3.60
C TYR A 95 14.01 9.14 4.65
N LEU A 96 13.35 8.18 5.29
CA LEU A 96 12.36 8.44 6.34
C LEU A 96 12.98 9.15 7.55
N GLU A 97 14.14 8.69 8.01
CA GLU A 97 14.91 9.33 9.09
C GLU A 97 15.21 10.80 8.76
N LEU A 98 15.82 11.05 7.60
CA LEU A 98 16.20 12.40 7.19
C LEU A 98 14.99 13.32 6.98
N CYS A 99 13.86 12.77 6.51
CA CYS A 99 12.63 13.55 6.35
C CYS A 99 12.10 14.08 7.68
N VAL A 100 12.21 13.29 8.74
CA VAL A 100 11.83 13.69 10.10
C VAL A 100 12.85 14.65 10.68
N GLU A 101 14.15 14.37 10.55
CA GLU A 101 15.24 15.22 11.06
C GLU A 101 15.23 16.62 10.44
N GLN A 102 14.94 16.71 9.14
CA GLN A 102 14.94 17.98 8.39
C GLN A 102 13.56 18.66 8.33
N ASP A 103 12.56 18.09 9.01
CA ASP A 103 11.16 18.56 9.01
C ASP A 103 10.55 18.78 7.61
N ILE A 104 10.91 17.91 6.66
CA ILE A 104 10.36 17.93 5.29
C ILE A 104 9.26 16.87 5.06
N TRP A 105 9.08 15.94 6.02
CA TRP A 105 8.15 14.81 5.92
C TRP A 105 6.72 15.24 5.55
N LYS A 106 6.19 16.31 6.16
CA LYS A 106 4.81 16.78 5.94
C LYS A 106 4.62 17.29 4.51
N GLY A 107 5.57 18.09 4.03
CA GLY A 107 5.55 18.61 2.66
C GLY A 107 5.61 17.48 1.64
N ASN A 108 6.46 16.48 1.87
CA ASN A 108 6.58 15.33 0.99
C ASN A 108 5.33 14.45 1.01
N ALA A 109 4.75 14.17 2.18
CA ALA A 109 3.51 13.40 2.30
C ALA A 109 2.35 14.05 1.53
N VAL A 110 2.16 15.37 1.69
CA VAL A 110 1.12 16.12 0.97
C VAL A 110 1.37 16.10 -0.54
N ALA A 111 2.62 16.35 -0.98
CA ALA A 111 2.96 16.34 -2.40
C ALA A 111 2.73 14.97 -3.05
N PHE A 112 3.10 13.89 -2.35
CA PHE A 112 2.88 12.52 -2.80
C PHE A 112 1.38 12.20 -2.96
N LEU A 113 0.55 12.51 -1.95
CA LEU A 113 -0.88 12.24 -2.03
C LEU A 113 -1.58 13.09 -3.10
N LYS A 114 -1.14 14.34 -3.31
CA LYS A 114 -1.66 15.22 -4.38
C LYS A 114 -1.40 14.62 -5.77
N ASP A 115 -0.19 14.12 -6.02
CA ASP A 115 0.18 13.49 -7.30
C ASP A 115 -0.66 12.23 -7.59
N ARG A 116 -0.98 11.44 -6.54
CA ARG A 116 -1.59 10.11 -6.71
C ARG A 116 -3.11 10.06 -6.68
N THR A 117 -3.78 11.02 -6.05
CA THR A 117 -5.21 10.85 -5.70
C THR A 117 -6.14 11.88 -6.30
N GLY A 118 -5.64 13.06 -6.70
CA GLY A 118 -6.48 14.17 -7.17
C GLY A 118 -7.50 14.69 -6.15
N LYS A 119 -7.37 14.29 -4.87
CA LYS A 119 -8.28 14.66 -3.79
C LYS A 119 -8.12 16.13 -3.40
N PRO A 120 -9.15 16.76 -2.81
CA PRO A 120 -9.05 18.12 -2.28
C PRO A 120 -7.88 18.26 -1.30
N GLU A 121 -7.16 19.38 -1.39
CA GLU A 121 -6.00 19.64 -0.54
C GLU A 121 -6.34 19.63 0.95
N GLU A 122 -7.53 20.09 1.33
CA GLU A 122 -8.00 20.06 2.72
C GLU A 122 -8.14 18.62 3.26
N GLU A 123 -8.65 17.69 2.44
CA GLU A 123 -8.77 16.26 2.80
C GLU A 123 -7.38 15.63 2.99
N ILE A 124 -6.45 15.94 2.08
CA ILE A 124 -5.06 15.46 2.14
C ILE A 124 -4.36 16.00 3.39
N ILE A 125 -4.43 17.31 3.65
CA ILE A 125 -3.78 17.93 4.81
C ILE A 125 -4.36 17.35 6.10
N SER A 126 -5.69 17.22 6.20
CA SER A 126 -6.34 16.63 7.36
C SER A 126 -5.80 15.23 7.63
N PHE A 127 -5.72 14.35 6.63
CA PHE A 127 -5.18 13.01 6.80
C PHE A 127 -3.71 13.03 7.21
N VAL A 128 -2.88 13.85 6.58
CA VAL A 128 -1.45 13.94 6.89
C VAL A 128 -1.21 14.39 8.33
N GLU A 129 -2.07 15.25 8.87
CA GLU A 129 -1.96 15.73 10.25
C GLU A 129 -2.48 14.72 11.29
N THR A 130 -3.53 13.96 10.97
CA THR A 130 -4.20 13.09 11.95
C THR A 130 -3.81 11.63 11.89
N SER A 131 -3.35 11.14 10.73
CA SER A 131 -3.35 9.71 10.43
C SER A 131 -2.12 9.21 9.68
N TRP A 132 -1.23 10.09 9.21
CA TRP A 132 -0.01 9.68 8.53
C TRP A 132 1.00 9.02 9.48
N ASP A 133 1.42 7.80 9.13
CA ASP A 133 2.48 7.09 9.84
C ASP A 133 3.83 7.36 9.18
N LYS A 134 4.72 8.03 9.93
CA LYS A 134 6.06 8.42 9.48
C LYS A 134 7.03 7.25 9.33
N CYS A 135 6.70 6.10 9.91
CA CYS A 135 7.50 4.88 9.86
C CYS A 135 7.08 3.95 8.72
N GLN A 136 5.93 4.21 8.07
CA GLN A 136 5.41 3.38 7.00
C GLN A 136 5.83 3.86 5.61
N ALA A 137 5.73 2.95 4.64
CA ALA A 137 5.86 3.28 3.24
C ALA A 137 4.80 4.29 2.79
N TYR A 138 5.08 5.06 1.75
CA TYR A 138 4.09 5.96 1.16
C TYR A 138 2.93 5.18 0.54
N THR A 139 3.21 4.01 -0.03
CA THR A 139 2.19 3.09 -0.55
C THR A 139 1.22 2.61 0.52
N ASP A 140 1.68 2.36 1.74
CA ASP A 140 0.79 1.94 2.84
C ASP A 140 -0.04 3.10 3.36
N ASN A 141 0.57 4.27 3.56
CA ASN A 141 -0.18 5.49 3.88
C ASN A 141 -1.21 5.85 2.79
N LEU A 142 -0.91 5.57 1.51
CA LEU A 142 -1.87 5.75 0.42
C LEU A 142 -3.05 4.78 0.53
N LYS A 143 -2.80 3.49 0.80
CA LYS A 143 -3.85 2.50 1.03
C LYS A 143 -4.74 2.93 2.21
N ALA A 144 -4.14 3.38 3.31
CA ALA A 144 -4.87 3.90 4.47
C ALA A 144 -5.73 5.13 4.12
N PHE A 145 -5.18 6.08 3.36
CA PHE A 145 -5.89 7.27 2.89
C PHE A 145 -7.08 6.93 1.98
N LEU A 146 -6.91 5.95 1.07
CA LEU A 146 -7.95 5.48 0.17
C LEU A 146 -8.96 4.53 0.86
N GLY A 147 -8.70 4.11 2.10
CA GLY A 147 -9.50 3.12 2.82
C GLY A 147 -9.41 1.71 2.24
N GLU A 148 -8.31 1.42 1.53
CA GLU A 148 -7.98 0.10 0.97
C GLU A 148 -7.36 -0.83 2.02
N ASP A 149 -6.81 -0.28 3.10
CA ASP A 149 -6.20 -1.03 4.21
C ASP A 149 -7.22 -1.50 5.26
N LYS A 150 -8.51 -1.18 5.06
CA LYS A 150 -9.56 -1.77 5.88
C LYS A 150 -9.77 -3.17 5.35
N ASP A 151 -9.26 -4.18 6.07
CA ASP A 151 -9.73 -5.56 5.95
C ASP A 151 -11.25 -5.50 5.74
N ARG A 152 -11.73 -5.96 4.60
CA ARG A 152 -13.14 -5.92 4.29
C ARG A 152 -13.74 -7.29 4.54
N GLU A 153 -14.88 -7.30 5.21
CA GLU A 153 -15.64 -8.51 5.46
C GLU A 153 -16.99 -8.43 4.76
N ILE A 154 -17.42 -9.56 4.21
CA ILE A 154 -18.74 -9.69 3.60
C ILE A 154 -19.75 -9.90 4.73
N TRP A 155 -20.76 -9.05 4.79
CA TRP A 155 -21.91 -9.19 5.66
C TRP A 155 -23.16 -9.47 4.83
N ILE A 156 -24.04 -10.32 5.34
CA ILE A 156 -25.35 -10.59 4.75
C ILE A 156 -26.38 -9.73 5.48
N PHE A 157 -27.10 -8.93 4.72
CA PHE A 157 -28.23 -8.14 5.21
C PHE A 157 -29.53 -8.78 4.74
N SER A 158 -30.41 -9.11 5.68
CA SER A 158 -31.82 -9.45 5.43
C SER A 158 -32.66 -8.22 5.73
N PHE A 159 -33.52 -7.80 4.81
CA PHE A 159 -34.27 -6.55 4.98
C PHE A 159 -35.68 -6.62 4.38
N PRO A 160 -36.67 -5.95 4.99
CA PRO A 160 -38.07 -6.21 4.73
C PRO A 160 -38.59 -5.68 3.37
N LEU A 161 -39.36 -6.53 2.68
CA LEU A 161 -39.99 -6.27 1.37
C LEU A 161 -40.93 -5.06 1.36
N ASP A 162 -41.59 -4.80 2.49
CA ASP A 162 -42.60 -3.75 2.65
C ASP A 162 -42.00 -2.37 2.97
N GLU A 163 -40.74 -2.30 3.37
CA GLU A 163 -40.05 -1.04 3.70
C GLU A 163 -38.99 -0.66 2.66
N PHE A 164 -38.47 -1.63 1.91
CA PHE A 164 -37.38 -1.44 0.96
C PHE A 164 -37.68 -2.05 -0.41
N GLU A 165 -37.32 -1.30 -1.45
CA GLU A 165 -37.24 -1.84 -2.81
C GLU A 165 -36.03 -2.78 -2.95
N ARG A 166 -36.15 -3.78 -3.83
CA ARG A 166 -35.11 -4.80 -4.04
C ARG A 166 -33.74 -4.21 -4.38
N ASP A 167 -33.71 -3.11 -5.13
CA ASP A 167 -32.53 -2.42 -5.65
C ASP A 167 -32.13 -1.20 -4.81
N VAL A 168 -32.70 -1.03 -3.61
CA VAL A 168 -32.35 0.07 -2.70
C VAL A 168 -30.83 0.17 -2.50
N PRO A 169 -30.21 1.36 -2.47
CA PRO A 169 -28.77 1.48 -2.23
C PRO A 169 -28.34 0.90 -0.88
N ALA A 170 -27.18 0.23 -0.85
CA ALA A 170 -26.63 -0.39 0.36
C ALA A 170 -26.54 0.58 1.55
N GLY A 171 -26.14 1.83 1.29
CA GLY A 171 -26.05 2.87 2.32
C GLY A 171 -27.36 3.13 3.07
N LYS A 172 -28.53 2.98 2.41
CA LYS A 172 -29.82 3.15 3.09
C LYS A 172 -30.16 1.98 4.02
N ILE A 173 -29.82 0.76 3.62
CA ILE A 173 -29.98 -0.46 4.44
C ILE A 173 -29.12 -0.34 5.70
N ILE A 174 -27.85 0.06 5.53
CA ILE A 174 -26.90 0.24 6.62
C ILE A 174 -27.36 1.34 7.58
N VAL A 175 -27.77 2.50 7.05
CA VAL A 175 -28.24 3.62 7.88
C VAL A 175 -29.47 3.24 8.69
N ASP A 176 -30.40 2.48 8.13
CA ASP A 176 -31.56 1.99 8.89
C ASP A 176 -31.12 1.03 10.00
N TYR A 177 -30.31 0.02 9.67
CA TYR A 177 -29.77 -0.92 10.66
C TYR A 177 -29.06 -0.23 11.82
N GLU A 178 -28.24 0.78 11.55
CA GLU A 178 -27.41 1.45 12.56
C GLU A 178 -28.19 2.48 13.40
N ASN A 179 -29.20 3.15 12.82
CA ASN A 179 -29.80 4.33 13.44
C ASN A 179 -31.30 4.18 13.78
N ASN A 180 -31.98 3.15 13.28
CA ASN A 180 -33.38 2.90 13.57
C ASN A 180 -33.53 1.84 14.68
N PRO A 181 -33.92 2.22 15.90
CA PRO A 181 -34.07 1.28 17.01
C PRO A 181 -35.22 0.27 16.83
N ALA A 182 -36.10 0.51 15.85
CA ALA A 182 -37.18 -0.39 15.48
C ALA A 182 -36.91 -1.11 14.15
N THR A 183 -35.66 -1.12 13.69
CA THR A 183 -35.28 -1.77 12.44
C THR A 183 -35.64 -3.26 12.44
N ARG A 184 -36.16 -3.72 11.31
CA ARG A 184 -36.31 -5.14 10.97
C ARG A 184 -35.17 -5.65 10.08
N VAL A 185 -34.17 -4.81 9.80
CA VAL A 185 -32.99 -5.21 9.06
C VAL A 185 -32.11 -6.04 9.98
N GLU A 186 -31.70 -7.21 9.51
CA GLU A 186 -30.77 -8.09 10.21
C GLU A 186 -29.43 -8.09 9.48
N LYS A 187 -28.34 -8.03 10.25
CA LYS A 187 -26.96 -8.13 9.78
C LYS A 187 -26.36 -9.42 10.33
N MET A 188 -25.84 -10.27 9.45
CA MET A 188 -25.27 -11.58 9.78
C MET A 188 -23.96 -11.79 9.03
N THR A 189 -23.08 -12.62 9.57
CA THR A 189 -21.97 -13.20 8.80
C THR A 189 -22.52 -14.22 7.79
N PRO A 190 -21.76 -14.55 6.72
CA PRO A 190 -22.16 -15.60 5.78
C PRO A 190 -22.39 -16.94 6.47
N LEU A 191 -21.62 -17.25 7.52
CA LEU A 191 -21.75 -18.50 8.26
C LEU A 191 -23.07 -18.54 9.06
N GLU A 192 -23.38 -17.48 9.81
CA GLU A 192 -24.66 -17.35 10.53
C GLU A 192 -25.85 -17.42 9.59
N PHE A 193 -25.79 -16.75 8.43
CA PHE A 193 -26.85 -16.81 7.44
C PHE A 193 -27.07 -18.21 6.89
N THR A 194 -25.99 -18.95 6.58
CA THR A 194 -26.12 -20.34 6.12
C THR A 194 -26.64 -21.28 7.21
N ALA A 195 -26.26 -21.08 8.47
CA ALA A 195 -26.81 -21.82 9.59
C ALA A 195 -28.32 -21.58 9.71
N ASN A 196 -28.75 -20.31 9.65
CA ASN A 196 -30.15 -19.94 9.70
C ASN A 196 -30.97 -20.58 8.56
N ILE A 197 -30.45 -20.57 7.32
CA ILE A 197 -31.10 -21.27 6.20
C ILE A 197 -31.25 -22.77 6.47
N ASN A 198 -30.23 -23.42 7.01
CA ASN A 198 -30.26 -24.86 7.25
C ASN A 198 -31.26 -25.23 8.36
N ASP A 199 -31.43 -24.37 9.36
CA ASP A 199 -32.27 -24.63 10.52
C ASP A 199 -33.73 -24.19 10.29
N GLU A 200 -33.95 -23.00 9.74
CA GLU A 200 -35.27 -22.35 9.66
C GLU A 200 -35.74 -22.03 8.22
N CYS A 201 -34.91 -22.29 7.21
CA CYS A 201 -35.05 -21.75 5.84
C CYS A 201 -34.97 -20.21 5.79
N PHE A 202 -34.80 -19.64 4.59
CA PHE A 202 -34.88 -18.19 4.41
C PHE A 202 -36.33 -17.75 4.12
N ASP A 203 -36.81 -16.74 4.84
CA ASP A 203 -38.13 -16.13 4.61
C ASP A 203 -38.13 -15.20 3.39
N ASP A 204 -38.08 -15.83 2.21
CA ASP A 204 -38.09 -15.18 0.90
C ASP A 204 -39.41 -14.47 0.55
N ARG A 205 -40.44 -14.61 1.40
CA ARG A 205 -41.75 -13.96 1.23
C ARG A 205 -41.85 -12.62 1.90
N ASN A 206 -41.05 -12.38 2.95
CA ASN A 206 -41.06 -11.13 3.71
C ASN A 206 -39.76 -10.34 3.63
N ASN A 207 -38.66 -10.96 3.19
CA ASN A 207 -37.35 -10.29 3.16
C ASN A 207 -36.63 -10.41 1.82
N TRP A 208 -35.94 -9.34 1.46
CA TRP A 208 -34.82 -9.34 0.55
C TRP A 208 -33.54 -9.74 1.28
N VAL A 209 -32.54 -10.19 0.52
CA VAL A 209 -31.20 -10.47 1.03
C VAL A 209 -30.13 -9.84 0.14
N ARG A 210 -29.06 -9.31 0.74
CA ARG A 210 -27.91 -8.79 0.01
C ARG A 210 -26.59 -9.00 0.77
N ALA A 211 -25.57 -9.44 0.04
CA ALA A 211 -24.19 -9.40 0.51
C ALA A 211 -23.63 -7.98 0.33
N ILE A 212 -23.11 -7.39 1.40
CA ILE A 212 -22.50 -6.06 1.42
C ILE A 212 -21.12 -6.18 2.04
N GLU A 213 -20.13 -5.68 1.32
CA GLU A 213 -18.76 -5.61 1.80
C GLU A 213 -18.59 -4.38 2.70
N LEU A 214 -18.21 -4.60 3.96
CA LEU A 214 -18.00 -3.54 4.96
C LEU A 214 -16.59 -3.62 5.53
N PRO A 215 -16.03 -2.52 6.06
CA PRO A 215 -14.85 -2.59 6.91
C PRO A 215 -15.06 -3.58 8.05
N LYS A 216 -14.06 -4.44 8.28
CA LYS A 216 -13.97 -5.31 9.44
C LYS A 216 -13.94 -4.43 10.69
N GLN A 217 -14.85 -4.72 11.62
CA GLN A 217 -14.89 -4.02 12.90
C GLN A 217 -13.81 -4.66 13.79
N GLU A 218 -12.90 -3.84 14.32
CA GLU A 218 -11.91 -4.24 15.34
C GLU A 218 -12.56 -4.50 16.71
#